data_AF-A0AAV6NTX1-F1
#
_entry.id   AF-A0AAV6NTX1-F1
#
_cell.length_a   1.000
_cell.length_b   1.000
_cell.length_c   1.000
_cell.angle_alpha   90.00
_cell.angle_beta   90.00
_cell.angle_gamma   90.00
#
_symmetry.space_group_name_H-M   'P 1'
#
loop_
_entity.id
_entity.type
_entity.pdbx_description
1 polymer ?
#
loop_
_entity_poly.entity_id
_entity_poly.type
_entity_poly.pdbx_seq_one_letter_code
_entity_poly.pdbx_strand_id
1 'polypeptide(L)'
;MMLSLFFLGTFPALLTLVERRGRLPQHTYLDYSITNFLAAVIIALTLGEIGKSSQDSPNFIQQLSQDNLPSVMFAMAGGVALSIGNLLAQYAWAFVGLSVTKVISCSIVVVIGTTVNYFLDNKINKAEILFPGVACFLVAAFLGSVVHSSNMVDNKVKLKSSSADSEQSMETKTSLILNMVERTNLESAAYSSRKAKAGTADFLVQLENRRSIKVFGKSTLIGLCLTFFSGVILNVVFFYRPMLNLPKTTFKEYLNDWNGRGWALLAGVLCGFGNGLEFMGGQAAGYAASASVQALPLVSTFWGIVLFGEYHRSSRKTYMLLVSTLVMFTVAVGALMASSGHRHRHRHRNQARTATF
;
A
#
# COMPACT_ATOMS: atom_id res chain seq x y z
N MET A 1 16.68 -8.48 0.52
CA MET A 1 16.01 -7.40 -0.23
C MET A 1 14.81 -7.89 -1.01
N MET A 2 14.95 -8.83 -1.95
CA MET A 2 13.80 -9.35 -2.72
C MET A 2 12.66 -9.89 -1.84
N LEU A 3 12.99 -10.62 -0.76
CA LEU A 3 12.00 -11.12 0.20
C LEU A 3 11.24 -9.98 0.92
N SER A 4 11.95 -8.92 1.32
CA SER A 4 11.36 -7.73 1.92
C SER A 4 10.41 -7.03 0.95
N LEU A 5 10.85 -6.82 -0.30
CA LEU A 5 10.04 -6.23 -1.36
C LEU A 5 8.76 -7.04 -1.62
N PHE A 6 8.86 -8.37 -1.63
CA PHE A 6 7.69 -9.22 -1.79
C PHE A 6 6.72 -9.07 -0.61
N PHE A 7 7.22 -9.12 0.64
CA PHE A 7 6.39 -9.01 1.83
C PHE A 7 5.72 -7.64 1.97
N LEU A 8 6.50 -6.56 1.86
CA LEU A 8 6.02 -5.19 1.95
C LEU A 8 5.09 -4.82 0.77
N GLY A 9 5.27 -5.48 -0.38
CA GLY A 9 4.41 -5.29 -1.55
C GLY A 9 3.08 -6.04 -1.44
N THR A 10 3.04 -7.09 -0.62
CA THR A 10 1.90 -8.01 -0.49
C THR A 10 0.98 -7.67 0.68
N PHE A 11 1.51 -7.24 1.84
CA PHE A 11 0.65 -6.87 2.98
C PHE A 11 -0.46 -5.84 2.65
N PRO A 12 -0.25 -4.83 1.78
CA PRO A 12 -1.28 -3.86 1.44
C PRO A 12 -2.45 -4.52 0.73
N ALA A 13 -2.16 -5.51 -0.13
CA ALA A 13 -3.18 -6.28 -0.82
C ALA A 13 -4.02 -7.08 0.16
N LEU A 14 -3.43 -7.65 1.22
CA LEU A 14 -4.19 -8.36 2.25
C LEU A 14 -5.12 -7.42 3.01
N LEU A 15 -4.64 -6.23 3.40
CA LEU A 15 -5.48 -5.24 4.09
C LEU A 15 -6.62 -4.73 3.19
N THR A 16 -6.35 -4.48 1.90
CA THR A 16 -7.40 -4.13 0.93
C THR A 16 -8.39 -5.27 0.72
N LEU A 17 -7.95 -6.53 0.72
CA LEU A 17 -8.82 -7.69 0.57
C LEU A 17 -9.82 -7.79 1.72
N VAL A 18 -9.36 -7.53 2.94
CA VAL A 18 -10.17 -7.56 4.16
C VAL A 18 -11.18 -6.41 4.19
N GLU A 19 -10.76 -5.20 3.78
CA GLU A 19 -11.66 -4.04 3.61
C GLU A 19 -12.77 -4.35 2.58
N ARG A 20 -12.41 -4.93 1.43
CA ARG A 20 -13.36 -5.31 0.37
C ARG A 20 -14.27 -6.47 0.75
N ARG A 21 -14.01 -7.17 1.85
CA ARG A 21 -14.91 -8.17 2.47
C ARG A 21 -15.84 -7.58 3.52
N GLY A 22 -15.69 -6.30 3.85
CA GLY A 22 -16.57 -5.60 4.78
C GLY A 22 -16.09 -5.57 6.23
N ARG A 23 -14.91 -6.12 6.55
CA ARG A 23 -14.34 -5.98 7.89
C ARG A 23 -13.97 -4.52 8.13
N LEU A 24 -14.19 -4.06 9.36
CA LEU A 24 -13.94 -2.67 9.72
C LEU A 24 -12.43 -2.37 9.67
N PRO A 25 -12.02 -1.21 9.11
CA PRO A 25 -10.60 -0.86 8.99
C PRO A 25 -9.89 -0.81 10.34
N GLN A 26 -10.55 -0.33 11.39
CA GLN A 26 -10.01 -0.23 12.75
C GLN A 26 -9.66 -1.60 13.37
N HIS A 27 -10.55 -2.59 13.25
CA HIS A 27 -10.28 -3.96 13.71
C HIS A 27 -9.12 -4.59 12.93
N THR A 28 -9.16 -4.40 11.60
CA THR A 28 -8.13 -4.89 10.69
C THR A 28 -6.76 -4.30 11.03
N TYR A 29 -6.70 -2.99 11.28
CA TYR A 29 -5.45 -2.30 11.58
C TYR A 29 -4.90 -2.68 12.96
N LEU A 30 -5.77 -2.95 13.93
CA LEU A 30 -5.39 -3.41 15.26
C LEU A 30 -4.75 -4.81 15.20
N ASP A 31 -5.39 -5.77 14.51
CA ASP A 31 -4.82 -7.12 14.31
C ASP A 31 -3.47 -7.06 13.57
N TYR A 32 -3.39 -6.24 12.52
CA TYR A 32 -2.16 -5.94 11.80
C TYR A 32 -1.07 -5.38 12.71
N SER A 33 -1.40 -4.41 13.57
CA SER A 33 -0.42 -3.75 14.45
C SER A 33 0.14 -4.71 15.50
N ILE A 34 -0.72 -5.56 16.08
CA ILE A 34 -0.32 -6.57 17.06
C ILE A 34 0.69 -7.56 16.45
N THR A 35 0.40 -8.06 15.27
CA THR A 35 1.27 -9.05 14.61
C THR A 35 2.53 -8.43 14.00
N ASN A 36 2.45 -7.18 13.55
CA ASN A 36 3.62 -6.40 13.14
C ASN A 36 4.57 -6.17 14.34
N PHE A 37 4.03 -5.81 15.51
CA PHE A 37 4.81 -5.73 16.75
C PHE A 37 5.40 -7.07 17.15
N LEU A 38 4.61 -8.15 17.11
CA LEU A 38 5.10 -9.49 17.45
C LEU A 38 6.22 -9.95 16.51
N ALA A 39 6.10 -9.69 15.21
CA ALA A 39 7.16 -9.97 14.24
C ALA A 39 8.44 -9.16 14.55
N ALA A 40 8.32 -7.89 14.93
CA ALA A 40 9.46 -7.09 15.36
C ALA A 40 10.13 -7.66 16.64
N VAL A 41 9.34 -8.11 17.62
CA VAL A 41 9.85 -8.77 18.84
C VAL A 41 10.57 -10.08 18.50
N ILE A 42 9.99 -10.90 17.61
CA ILE A 42 10.62 -12.14 17.15
C ILE A 42 11.96 -11.83 16.49
N ILE A 43 12.01 -10.85 15.57
CA ILE A 43 13.25 -10.45 14.89
C ILE A 43 14.28 -9.94 15.89
N ALA A 44 13.88 -9.11 16.86
CA ALA A 44 14.77 -8.56 17.87
C ALA A 44 15.39 -9.65 18.75
N LEU A 45 14.57 -10.60 19.24
CA LEU A 45 15.03 -11.68 20.12
C LEU A 45 15.71 -12.84 19.38
N THR A 46 15.60 -12.90 18.05
CA THR A 46 16.29 -13.91 17.23
C THR A 46 17.48 -13.30 16.55
N LEU A 47 17.28 -12.51 15.49
CA LEU A 47 18.35 -11.93 14.68
C LEU A 47 19.15 -10.88 15.46
N GLY A 48 18.53 -10.16 16.40
CA GLY A 48 19.24 -9.23 17.28
C GLY A 48 20.12 -9.90 18.34
N GLU A 49 19.94 -11.20 18.57
CA GLU A 49 20.77 -12.00 19.48
C GLU A 49 21.82 -12.84 18.75
N ILE A 50 21.74 -12.94 17.41
CA ILE A 50 22.73 -13.68 16.62
C ILE A 50 24.01 -12.85 16.51
N GLY A 51 25.08 -13.36 17.12
CA GLY A 51 26.42 -12.77 17.05
C GLY A 51 27.16 -12.87 18.37
N LYS A 52 28.46 -12.58 18.35
CA LYS A 52 29.24 -12.42 19.58
C LYS A 52 28.99 -11.01 20.12
N SER A 53 28.36 -10.92 21.29
CA SER A 53 28.17 -9.62 21.94
C SER A 53 29.52 -9.02 22.33
N SER A 54 29.82 -7.85 21.79
CA SER A 54 31.06 -7.10 22.01
C SER A 54 30.71 -5.66 22.38
N GLN A 55 31.63 -4.93 23.01
CA GLN A 55 31.36 -3.55 23.44
C GLN A 55 31.02 -2.60 22.28
N ASP A 56 31.58 -2.86 21.07
CA ASP A 56 31.31 -2.11 19.84
C ASP A 56 30.10 -2.63 19.04
N SER A 57 29.62 -3.85 19.33
CA SER A 57 28.47 -4.48 18.67
C SER A 57 27.65 -5.30 19.66
N PRO A 58 26.98 -4.65 20.63
CA PRO A 58 26.18 -5.34 21.64
C PRO A 58 24.95 -6.00 21.00
N ASN A 59 24.62 -7.20 21.47
CA ASN A 59 23.36 -7.87 21.12
C ASN A 59 22.15 -7.09 21.69
N PHE A 60 20.95 -7.39 21.20
CA PHE A 60 19.73 -6.65 21.52
C PHE A 60 19.44 -6.54 23.03
N ILE A 61 19.55 -7.63 23.79
CA ILE A 61 19.34 -7.60 25.26
C ILE A 61 20.36 -6.70 25.96
N GLN A 62 21.61 -6.70 25.50
CA GLN A 62 22.64 -5.84 26.08
C GLN A 62 22.38 -4.35 25.73
N GLN A 63 21.92 -4.06 24.51
CA GLN A 63 21.51 -2.71 24.10
C GLN A 63 20.35 -2.15 24.93
N LEU A 64 19.43 -3.00 25.40
CA LEU A 64 18.32 -2.59 26.28
C LEU A 64 18.80 -2.10 27.66
N SER A 65 19.97 -2.56 28.12
CA SER A 65 20.55 -2.15 29.41
C SER A 65 21.43 -0.89 29.33
N GLN A 66 21.73 -0.43 28.12
CA GLN A 66 22.58 0.74 27.87
C GLN A 66 21.77 2.05 27.91
N ASP A 67 22.43 3.15 28.29
CA ASP A 67 21.82 4.48 28.22
C ASP A 67 21.85 5.01 26.77
N ASN A 68 20.79 4.71 26.03
CA ASN A 68 20.62 5.04 24.62
C ASN A 68 19.32 5.83 24.35
N LEU A 69 18.82 6.55 25.36
CA LEU A 69 17.54 7.25 25.33
C LEU A 69 17.34 8.10 24.05
N PRO A 70 18.31 8.89 23.56
CA PRO A 70 18.12 9.69 22.33
C PRO A 70 17.83 8.81 21.10
N SER A 71 18.55 7.70 20.95
CA SER A 71 18.34 6.74 19.85
C SER A 71 16.99 6.05 19.95
N VAL A 72 16.58 5.67 21.17
CA VAL A 72 15.26 5.08 21.42
C VAL A 72 14.14 6.08 21.08
N MET A 73 14.25 7.33 21.52
CA MET A 73 13.27 8.37 21.20
C MET A 73 13.17 8.61 19.69
N PHE A 74 14.30 8.64 18.98
CA PHE A 74 14.31 8.79 17.53
C PHE A 74 13.67 7.60 16.82
N ALA A 75 13.99 6.37 17.25
CA ALA A 75 13.38 5.14 16.73
C ALA A 75 11.86 5.09 16.99
N MET A 76 11.40 5.49 18.18
CA MET A 76 9.98 5.59 18.50
C MET A 76 9.28 6.64 17.63
N ALA A 77 9.87 7.82 17.43
CA ALA A 77 9.31 8.85 16.56
C ALA A 77 9.15 8.34 15.11
N GLY A 78 10.17 7.64 14.59
CA GLY A 78 10.10 6.97 13.29
C GLY A 78 9.02 5.88 13.23
N GLY A 79 8.89 5.06 14.27
CA GLY A 79 7.86 4.03 14.39
C GLY A 79 6.43 4.59 14.45
N VAL A 80 6.24 5.69 15.17
CA VAL A 80 4.96 6.44 15.19
C VAL A 80 4.65 6.98 13.81
N ALA A 81 5.60 7.66 13.15
CA ALA A 81 5.40 8.18 11.80
C ALA A 81 5.06 7.06 10.79
N LEU A 82 5.76 5.93 10.84
CA LEU A 82 5.50 4.75 10.01
C LEU A 82 4.09 4.17 10.26
N SER A 83 3.69 4.09 11.53
CA SER A 83 2.37 3.59 11.92
C SER A 83 1.25 4.53 11.47
N ILE A 84 1.46 5.84 11.53
CA ILE A 84 0.50 6.82 11.04
C ILE A 84 0.39 6.71 9.51
N GLY A 85 1.52 6.63 8.80
CA GLY A 85 1.56 6.49 7.35
C GLY A 85 0.81 5.24 6.87
N ASN A 86 1.03 4.09 7.52
CA ASN A 86 0.35 2.84 7.18
C ASN A 86 -1.17 2.90 7.42
N LEU A 87 -1.60 3.53 8.51
CA LEU A 87 -3.03 3.73 8.80
C LEU A 87 -3.68 4.61 7.72
N LEU A 88 -3.08 5.75 7.39
CA LEU A 88 -3.58 6.65 6.35
C LEU A 88 -3.63 5.95 4.98
N ALA A 89 -2.60 5.17 4.65
CA ALA A 89 -2.53 4.42 3.42
C ALA A 89 -3.68 3.39 3.30
N GLN A 90 -4.07 2.74 4.40
CA GLN A 90 -5.21 1.81 4.42
C GLN A 90 -6.50 2.48 3.95
N TYR A 91 -6.78 3.70 4.42
CA TYR A 91 -7.93 4.48 3.97
C TYR A 91 -7.76 4.96 2.52
N ALA A 92 -6.56 5.41 2.14
CA ALA A 92 -6.29 5.87 0.78
C ALA A 92 -6.50 4.77 -0.27
N TRP A 93 -6.09 3.52 0.01
CA TRP A 93 -6.31 2.38 -0.91
C TRP A 93 -7.79 2.14 -1.19
N ALA A 94 -8.66 2.38 -0.20
CA ALA A 94 -10.10 2.22 -0.39
C ALA A 94 -10.65 3.24 -1.41
N PHE A 95 -10.20 4.48 -1.37
CA PHE A 95 -10.69 5.55 -2.26
C PHE A 95 -10.08 5.52 -3.66
N VAL A 96 -8.77 5.33 -3.74
CA VAL A 96 -8.01 5.55 -4.98
C VAL A 96 -7.69 4.24 -5.71
N GLY A 97 -7.59 3.13 -4.96
CA GLY A 97 -7.15 1.83 -5.46
C GLY A 97 -5.69 1.55 -5.12
N LEU A 98 -5.37 0.28 -4.91
CA LEU A 98 -4.07 -0.15 -4.42
C LEU A 98 -2.94 0.23 -5.39
N SER A 99 -3.16 -0.01 -6.68
CA SER A 99 -2.15 0.17 -7.73
C SER A 99 -1.67 1.62 -7.84
N VAL A 100 -2.60 2.59 -7.86
CA VAL A 100 -2.24 4.01 -8.02
C VAL A 100 -1.72 4.60 -6.71
N THR A 101 -2.37 4.33 -5.58
CA THR A 101 -1.95 4.91 -4.29
C THR A 101 -0.52 4.52 -3.94
N LYS A 102 -0.13 3.27 -4.20
CA LYS A 102 1.24 2.81 -3.91
C LYS A 102 2.27 3.50 -4.78
N VAL A 103 1.99 3.70 -6.07
CA VAL A 103 2.90 4.44 -6.95
C VAL A 103 3.05 5.88 -6.48
N ILE A 104 1.95 6.59 -6.19
CA ILE A 104 1.98 7.99 -5.75
C ILE A 104 2.69 8.12 -4.40
N SER A 105 2.28 7.33 -3.41
CA SER A 105 2.85 7.36 -2.05
C SER A 105 4.35 7.05 -2.06
N CYS A 106 4.76 6.00 -2.79
CA CYS A 106 6.18 5.67 -2.89
C CYS A 106 6.94 6.82 -3.55
N SER A 107 6.47 7.36 -4.67
CA SER A 107 7.14 8.45 -5.39
C SER A 107 7.38 9.67 -4.49
N ILE A 108 6.42 10.06 -3.65
CA ILE A 108 6.58 11.17 -2.70
C ILE A 108 7.65 10.84 -1.64
N VAL A 109 7.59 9.63 -1.06
CA VAL A 109 8.58 9.16 -0.08
C VAL A 109 9.97 9.12 -0.69
N VAL A 110 10.10 8.67 -1.94
CA VAL A 110 11.36 8.68 -2.68
C VAL A 110 11.86 10.10 -2.83
N VAL A 111 11.05 11.02 -3.36
CA VAL A 111 11.49 12.39 -3.65
C VAL A 111 12.01 13.07 -2.38
N ILE A 112 11.26 13.01 -1.29
CA ILE A 112 11.64 13.63 -0.02
C ILE A 112 12.82 12.86 0.60
N GLY A 113 12.67 11.56 0.78
CA GLY A 113 13.64 10.73 1.49
C GLY A 113 14.98 10.66 0.78
N THR A 114 15.00 10.53 -0.54
CA THR A 114 16.26 10.50 -1.30
C THR A 114 16.96 11.85 -1.30
N THR A 115 16.21 12.95 -1.39
CA THR A 115 16.76 14.31 -1.33
C THR A 115 17.37 14.59 0.04
N VAL A 116 16.63 14.34 1.13
CA VAL A 116 17.14 14.54 2.50
C VAL A 116 18.36 13.65 2.76
N ASN A 117 18.27 12.36 2.43
CA ASN A 117 19.39 11.44 2.62
C ASN A 117 20.61 11.83 1.80
N TYR A 118 20.45 12.36 0.59
CA TYR A 118 21.58 12.82 -0.23
C TYR A 118 22.41 13.91 0.47
N PHE A 119 21.75 14.85 1.15
CA PHE A 119 22.45 15.90 1.90
C PHE A 119 23.01 15.40 3.22
N LEU A 120 22.31 14.50 3.92
CA LEU A 120 22.79 13.91 5.17
C LEU A 120 24.00 12.99 4.96
N ASP A 121 24.03 12.23 3.86
CA ASP A 121 25.14 11.34 3.49
C ASP A 121 26.28 12.10 2.77
N ASN A 122 26.50 13.38 3.05
CA ASN A 122 27.58 14.18 2.45
C ASN A 122 27.67 14.08 0.91
N LYS A 123 26.54 13.92 0.22
CA LYS A 123 26.44 13.87 -1.25
C LYS A 123 27.22 12.71 -1.89
N ILE A 124 27.32 11.57 -1.21
CA ILE A 124 28.08 10.38 -1.70
C ILE A 124 27.51 9.80 -3.02
N ASN A 125 26.19 9.90 -3.24
CA ASN A 125 25.55 9.36 -4.45
C ASN A 125 25.82 10.25 -5.67
N LYS A 126 25.77 9.71 -6.88
CA LYS A 126 25.91 10.53 -8.10
C LYS A 126 24.62 11.29 -8.37
N ALA A 127 24.64 12.61 -8.13
CA ALA A 127 23.53 13.52 -8.42
C ALA A 127 23.00 13.36 -9.86
N GLU A 128 23.92 13.23 -10.83
CA GLU A 128 23.61 13.11 -12.26
C GLU A 128 22.74 11.90 -12.62
N ILE A 129 22.74 10.85 -11.80
CA ILE A 129 21.90 9.66 -12.01
C ILE A 129 20.74 9.62 -11.02
N LEU A 130 20.99 10.10 -9.79
CA LEU A 130 20.01 10.12 -8.70
C LEU A 130 18.80 11.01 -9.03
N PHE A 131 19.04 12.28 -9.36
CA PHE A 131 17.97 13.26 -9.55
C PHE A 131 17.12 13.03 -10.80
N PRO A 132 17.67 12.57 -11.94
CA PRO A 132 16.82 12.11 -13.05
C PRO A 132 15.94 10.93 -12.65
N GLY A 133 16.44 9.98 -11.84
CA GLY A 133 15.61 8.92 -11.26
C GLY A 133 14.46 9.48 -10.42
N VAL A 134 14.76 10.44 -9.54
CA VAL A 134 13.74 11.15 -8.73
C VAL A 134 12.71 11.88 -9.61
N ALA A 135 13.14 12.52 -10.70
CA ALA A 135 12.24 13.14 -11.66
C ALA A 135 11.33 12.10 -12.35
N CYS A 136 11.86 10.92 -12.70
CA CYS A 136 11.04 9.82 -13.22
C CYS A 136 9.97 9.35 -12.22
N PHE A 137 10.26 9.33 -10.91
CA PHE A 137 9.23 9.06 -9.89
C PHE A 137 8.13 10.13 -9.87
N LEU A 138 8.47 11.41 -9.98
CA LEU A 138 7.48 12.49 -10.07
C LEU A 138 6.57 12.34 -11.30
N VAL A 139 7.16 12.00 -12.46
CA VAL A 139 6.41 11.72 -13.69
C VAL A 139 5.50 10.51 -13.51
N ALA A 140 6.00 9.44 -12.87
CA ALA A 140 5.20 8.25 -12.57
C ALA A 140 4.01 8.57 -11.63
N ALA A 141 4.21 9.43 -10.63
CA ALA A 141 3.14 9.88 -9.74
C ALA A 141 2.06 10.67 -10.49
N PHE A 142 2.46 11.57 -11.39
CA PHE A 142 1.54 12.31 -12.24
C PHE A 142 0.75 11.38 -13.16
N LEU A 143 1.44 10.48 -13.88
CA LEU A 143 0.81 9.47 -14.71
C LEU A 143 -0.16 8.59 -13.92
N GLY A 144 0.21 8.18 -12.69
CA GLY A 144 -0.67 7.42 -11.81
C GLY A 144 -1.96 8.16 -11.47
N SER A 145 -1.88 9.48 -11.25
CA SER A 145 -3.06 10.33 -11.01
C SER A 145 -3.96 10.39 -12.25
N VAL A 146 -3.37 10.46 -13.44
CA VAL A 146 -4.09 10.40 -14.72
C VAL A 146 -4.72 9.02 -14.95
N VAL A 147 -4.03 7.92 -14.61
CA VAL A 147 -4.58 6.54 -14.65
C VAL A 147 -5.83 6.45 -13.79
N HIS A 148 -5.78 6.97 -12.56
CA HIS A 148 -6.94 6.95 -11.67
C HIS A 148 -8.12 7.75 -12.25
N SER A 149 -7.87 8.95 -12.74
CA SER A 149 -8.89 9.79 -13.39
C SER A 149 -9.53 9.09 -14.59
N SER A 150 -8.72 8.50 -15.46
CA SER A 150 -9.18 7.73 -16.63
C SER A 150 -10.03 6.53 -16.20
N ASN A 151 -9.60 5.78 -15.18
CA ASN A 151 -10.32 4.62 -14.68
C ASN A 151 -11.66 4.99 -14.01
N MET A 152 -11.74 6.15 -13.35
CA MET A 152 -13.00 6.66 -12.81
C MET A 152 -14.01 6.95 -13.91
N VAL A 153 -13.57 7.53 -15.04
CA VAL A 153 -14.44 7.77 -16.20
C VAL A 153 -14.94 6.45 -16.76
N ASP A 154 -14.04 5.47 -16.95
CA ASP A 154 -14.42 4.13 -17.41
C ASP A 154 -15.44 3.47 -16.46
N ASN A 155 -15.27 3.61 -15.14
CA ASN A 155 -16.20 3.08 -14.15
C ASN A 155 -17.57 3.77 -14.18
N LYS A 156 -17.62 5.09 -14.40
CA LYS A 156 -18.89 5.82 -14.59
C LYS A 156 -19.63 5.35 -15.83
N VAL A 157 -18.93 5.11 -16.93
CA VAL A 157 -19.54 4.58 -18.17
C VAL A 157 -20.13 3.19 -17.94
N LYS A 158 -19.39 2.29 -17.28
CA LYS A 158 -19.87 0.95 -16.92
C LYS A 158 -21.16 1.01 -16.11
N LEU A 159 -21.25 1.90 -15.12
CA LEU A 159 -22.44 2.07 -14.28
C LEU A 159 -23.64 2.61 -15.08
N LYS A 160 -23.41 3.59 -15.97
CA LYS A 160 -24.47 4.19 -16.80
C LYS A 160 -25.04 3.23 -17.84
N SER A 161 -24.21 2.40 -18.48
CA SER A 161 -24.71 1.42 -19.44
C SER A 161 -25.62 0.39 -18.77
N SER A 162 -25.28 -0.02 -17.54
CA SER A 162 -26.07 -0.98 -16.78
C SER A 162 -27.41 -0.42 -16.30
N SER A 163 -27.49 0.88 -15.98
CA SER A 163 -28.77 1.53 -15.65
C SER A 163 -29.67 1.71 -16.87
N ALA A 164 -29.08 1.99 -18.04
CA ALA A 164 -29.83 2.09 -19.30
C ALA A 164 -30.38 0.73 -19.76
N ASP A 165 -29.63 -0.36 -19.57
CA ASP A 165 -30.10 -1.72 -19.85
C ASP A 165 -31.30 -2.11 -18.95
N SER A 166 -31.32 -1.65 -17.68
CA SER A 166 -32.48 -1.84 -16.80
C SER A 166 -33.72 -1.03 -17.23
N GLU A 167 -33.54 0.18 -17.75
CA GLU A 167 -34.64 1.03 -18.25
C GLU A 167 -35.21 0.50 -19.59
N GLN A 168 -34.38 0.07 -20.54
CA GLN A 168 -34.83 -0.58 -21.78
C GLN A 168 -35.55 -1.92 -21.54
N SER A 169 -35.14 -2.66 -20.50
CA SER A 169 -35.83 -3.88 -20.09
C SER A 169 -37.21 -3.61 -19.50
N MET A 170 -37.48 -2.40 -19.00
CA MET A 170 -38.74 -1.99 -18.40
C MET A 170 -39.74 -1.50 -19.46
N GLU A 171 -39.29 -0.78 -20.50
CA GLU A 171 -40.14 -0.41 -21.64
C GLU A 171 -40.57 -1.61 -22.50
N THR A 172 -39.74 -2.64 -22.62
CA THR A 172 -40.11 -3.86 -23.36
C THR A 172 -41.04 -4.78 -22.53
N LYS A 173 -40.91 -4.76 -21.19
CA LYS A 173 -41.69 -5.63 -20.28
C LYS A 173 -43.13 -5.19 -20.06
N THR A 174 -43.50 -3.93 -20.32
CA THR A 174 -44.90 -3.49 -20.18
C THR A 174 -45.89 -4.25 -21.11
N SER A 175 -45.40 -4.93 -22.15
CA SER A 175 -46.22 -5.77 -23.03
C SER A 175 -46.40 -7.24 -22.58
N LEU A 176 -45.68 -7.70 -21.54
CA LEU A 176 -45.64 -9.12 -21.14
C LEU A 176 -46.02 -9.37 -19.67
N ILE A 177 -46.35 -8.33 -18.90
CA ILE A 177 -46.59 -8.39 -17.43
C ILE A 177 -47.80 -9.24 -17.01
N LEU A 178 -48.67 -9.63 -17.94
CA LEU A 178 -49.91 -10.34 -17.64
C LEU A 178 -49.80 -11.87 -17.48
N ASN A 179 -48.65 -12.51 -17.76
CA ASN A 179 -48.53 -13.98 -17.71
C ASN A 179 -47.38 -14.57 -16.84
N MET A 180 -46.71 -13.80 -15.98
CA MET A 180 -45.57 -14.31 -15.18
C MET A 180 -45.55 -13.87 -13.71
N VAL A 181 -46.71 -13.61 -13.11
CA VAL A 181 -46.80 -13.17 -11.70
C VAL A 181 -46.52 -14.30 -10.69
N GLU A 182 -46.46 -15.57 -11.12
CA GLU A 182 -46.35 -16.71 -10.17
C GLU A 182 -44.99 -17.43 -10.16
N ARG A 183 -44.03 -17.04 -11.03
CA ARG A 183 -42.68 -17.64 -11.08
C ARG A 183 -41.55 -16.77 -10.50
N THR A 184 -41.85 -15.56 -10.04
CA THR A 184 -40.87 -14.50 -9.75
C THR A 184 -40.23 -14.54 -8.37
N ASN A 185 -40.71 -15.38 -7.44
CA ASN A 185 -40.21 -15.38 -6.06
C ASN A 185 -39.01 -16.30 -5.81
N LEU A 186 -38.57 -17.11 -6.79
CA LEU A 186 -37.34 -17.91 -6.68
C LEU A 186 -36.14 -17.33 -7.45
N GLU A 187 -36.35 -16.50 -8.48
CA GLU A 187 -35.27 -15.97 -9.32
C GLU A 187 -34.61 -14.70 -8.76
N SER A 188 -35.31 -13.91 -7.92
CA SER A 188 -34.72 -12.71 -7.30
C SER A 188 -33.62 -13.05 -6.28
N ALA A 189 -33.72 -14.21 -5.63
CA ALA A 189 -32.68 -14.75 -4.75
C ALA A 189 -31.51 -15.37 -5.53
N ALA A 190 -31.73 -15.85 -6.76
CA ALA A 190 -30.71 -16.45 -7.60
C ALA A 190 -29.81 -15.42 -8.32
N TYR A 191 -30.31 -14.20 -8.59
CA TYR A 191 -29.52 -13.12 -9.19
C TYR A 191 -28.45 -12.58 -8.23
N SER A 192 -28.70 -12.63 -6.92
CA SER A 192 -27.75 -12.22 -5.87
C SER A 192 -26.55 -13.17 -5.71
N SER A 193 -26.68 -14.44 -6.12
CA SER A 193 -25.69 -15.49 -5.88
C SER A 193 -24.64 -15.66 -7.00
N ARG A 194 -24.89 -15.09 -8.20
CA ARG A 194 -23.92 -15.18 -9.29
C ARG A 194 -22.81 -14.16 -9.04
N LYS A 195 -21.62 -14.65 -8.67
CA LYS A 195 -20.42 -13.81 -8.44
C LYS A 195 -20.15 -12.97 -9.70
N ALA A 196 -20.49 -11.69 -9.64
CA ALA A 196 -20.36 -10.80 -10.79
C ALA A 196 -18.91 -10.74 -11.27
N LYS A 197 -18.69 -10.73 -12.58
CA LYS A 197 -17.35 -10.70 -13.16
C LYS A 197 -16.69 -9.36 -12.88
N ALA A 198 -15.44 -9.37 -12.41
CA ALA A 198 -14.67 -8.17 -12.13
C ALA A 198 -14.72 -7.17 -13.30
N GLY A 199 -14.85 -5.87 -13.01
CA GLY A 199 -14.96 -4.83 -14.04
C GLY A 199 -16.34 -4.68 -14.69
N THR A 200 -17.38 -5.37 -14.22
CA THR A 200 -18.79 -5.15 -14.61
C THR A 200 -19.46 -4.18 -13.64
N ALA A 201 -20.52 -3.47 -14.06
CA ALA A 201 -21.31 -2.61 -13.19
C ALA A 201 -21.84 -3.35 -11.95
N ASP A 202 -22.47 -4.51 -12.16
CA ASP A 202 -22.95 -5.39 -11.08
C ASP A 202 -21.85 -5.73 -10.06
N PHE A 203 -20.62 -5.96 -10.53
CA PHE A 203 -19.49 -6.22 -9.65
C PHE A 203 -19.12 -4.98 -8.83
N LEU A 204 -19.12 -3.80 -9.44
CA LEU A 204 -18.81 -2.54 -8.74
C LEU A 204 -19.89 -2.22 -7.69
N VAL A 205 -21.17 -2.44 -8.00
CA VAL A 205 -22.29 -2.26 -7.05
C VAL A 205 -22.21 -3.29 -5.93
N GLN A 206 -22.00 -4.57 -6.23
CA GLN A 206 -21.81 -5.61 -5.20
C GLN A 206 -20.59 -5.32 -4.32
N LEU A 207 -19.49 -4.82 -4.91
CA LEU A 207 -18.29 -4.43 -4.19
C LEU A 207 -18.57 -3.24 -3.25
N GLU A 208 -19.27 -2.22 -3.73
CA GLU A 208 -19.66 -1.06 -2.93
C GLU A 208 -20.58 -1.45 -1.77
N ASN A 209 -21.50 -2.40 -1.98
CA ASN A 209 -22.40 -2.87 -0.94
C ASN A 209 -21.67 -3.64 0.17
N ARG A 210 -20.71 -4.49 -0.19
CA ARG A 210 -20.01 -5.35 0.79
C ARG A 210 -18.83 -4.69 1.51
N ARG A 211 -18.18 -3.70 0.91
CA ARG A 211 -16.99 -3.06 1.49
C ARG A 211 -17.32 -2.23 2.73
N SER A 212 -16.35 -2.09 3.62
CA SER A 212 -16.52 -1.31 4.87
C SER A 212 -16.44 0.19 4.66
N ILE A 213 -15.64 0.67 3.69
CA ILE A 213 -15.54 2.09 3.36
C ILE A 213 -16.38 2.39 2.13
N LYS A 214 -17.47 3.13 2.28
CA LYS A 214 -18.29 3.59 1.14
C LYS A 214 -17.58 4.73 0.40
N VAL A 215 -17.40 4.55 -0.91
CA VAL A 215 -16.64 5.42 -1.81
C VAL A 215 -17.54 6.02 -2.90
N PHE A 216 -18.65 5.37 -3.27
CA PHE A 216 -19.57 5.94 -4.25
C PHE A 216 -20.13 7.28 -3.77
N GLY A 217 -20.13 8.28 -4.67
CA GLY A 217 -20.57 9.64 -4.38
C GLY A 217 -19.60 10.48 -3.55
N LYS A 218 -18.48 9.93 -3.07
CA LYS A 218 -17.45 10.70 -2.35
C LYS A 218 -16.35 11.19 -3.28
N SER A 219 -15.78 12.34 -2.97
CA SER A 219 -14.70 12.94 -3.74
C SER A 219 -13.40 12.13 -3.62
N THR A 220 -12.78 11.82 -4.75
CA THR A 220 -11.48 11.15 -4.82
C THR A 220 -10.33 12.02 -4.32
N LEU A 221 -10.56 13.34 -4.20
CA LEU A 221 -9.65 14.25 -3.50
C LEU A 221 -9.44 13.83 -2.04
N ILE A 222 -10.40 13.17 -1.39
CA ILE A 222 -10.23 12.71 0.00
C ILE A 222 -9.08 11.69 0.07
N GLY A 223 -9.08 10.69 -0.80
CA GLY A 223 -8.02 9.67 -0.85
C GLY A 223 -6.67 10.23 -1.31
N LEU A 224 -6.68 11.16 -2.26
CA LEU A 224 -5.45 11.82 -2.72
C LEU A 224 -4.87 12.75 -1.64
N CYS A 225 -5.70 13.54 -0.97
CA CYS A 225 -5.30 14.40 0.15
C CYS A 225 -4.79 13.58 1.35
N LEU A 226 -5.39 12.42 1.64
CA LEU A 226 -4.87 11.50 2.65
C LEU A 226 -3.45 11.02 2.32
N THR A 227 -3.14 10.87 1.04
CA THR A 227 -1.82 10.46 0.57
C THR A 227 -0.83 11.63 0.55
N PHE A 228 -1.30 12.84 0.26
CA PHE A 228 -0.47 14.03 0.00
C PHE A 228 -0.22 14.90 1.24
N PHE A 229 -1.22 15.11 2.10
CA PHE A 229 -1.12 15.93 3.32
C PHE A 229 -0.70 15.11 4.56
N SER A 230 0.10 14.05 4.37
CA SER A 230 0.70 13.29 5.46
C SER A 230 1.71 14.16 6.23
N GLY A 231 1.19 14.99 7.14
CA GLY A 231 1.93 15.82 8.07
C GLY A 231 1.02 16.26 9.22
N VAL A 232 1.15 15.59 10.37
CA VAL A 232 0.72 16.00 11.73
C VAL A 232 -0.79 16.20 12.00
N ILE A 233 -1.59 16.71 11.05
CA ILE A 233 -2.92 17.28 11.33
C ILE A 233 -4.04 16.21 11.39
N LEU A 234 -3.87 15.05 10.75
CA LEU A 234 -4.98 14.10 10.58
C LEU A 234 -5.19 13.12 11.74
N ASN A 235 -4.19 12.86 12.60
CA ASN A 235 -4.29 11.81 13.60
C ASN A 235 -5.27 12.15 14.74
N VAL A 236 -5.30 13.41 15.18
CA VAL A 236 -6.24 13.88 16.23
C VAL A 236 -7.68 13.86 15.73
N VAL A 237 -7.89 14.16 14.45
CA VAL A 237 -9.23 14.18 13.84
C VAL A 237 -9.77 12.76 13.62
N PHE A 238 -8.94 11.81 13.17
CA PHE A 238 -9.36 10.41 12.98
C PHE A 238 -9.67 9.68 14.30
N PHE A 239 -8.98 10.03 15.40
CA PHE A 239 -9.24 9.43 16.70
C PHE A 239 -10.53 9.96 17.35
N TYR A 240 -10.84 11.25 17.20
CA TYR A 240 -12.01 11.88 17.82
C TYR A 240 -13.26 11.97 16.93
N ARG A 241 -13.12 11.82 15.61
CA ARG A 241 -14.25 11.75 14.66
C ARG A 241 -13.96 10.70 13.59
N PRO A 242 -14.62 9.52 13.58
CA PRO A 242 -14.49 8.59 12.47
C PRO A 242 -14.95 9.29 11.19
N MET A 243 -13.99 9.71 10.37
CA MET A 243 -14.13 10.61 9.21
C MET A 243 -15.08 10.11 8.11
N LEU A 244 -15.75 8.97 8.29
CA LEU A 244 -16.40 8.24 7.20
C LEU A 244 -17.76 7.62 7.55
N ASN A 245 -18.43 8.04 8.64
CA ASN A 245 -19.68 7.43 9.12
C ASN A 245 -19.57 5.92 9.42
N LEU A 246 -18.38 5.48 9.84
CA LEU A 246 -18.19 4.09 10.27
C LEU A 246 -18.95 3.84 11.59
N PRO A 247 -19.52 2.64 11.79
CA PRO A 247 -20.19 2.31 13.03
C PRO A 247 -19.20 2.40 14.21
N LYS A 248 -19.65 2.98 15.33
CA LYS A 248 -18.90 2.93 16.59
C LYS A 248 -18.79 1.48 17.01
N THR A 249 -17.58 1.04 17.35
CA THR A 249 -17.35 -0.35 17.80
C THR A 249 -16.86 -0.42 19.22
N THR A 250 -17.24 -1.48 19.92
CA THR A 250 -16.77 -1.77 21.28
C THR A 250 -15.71 -2.88 21.26
N PHE A 251 -14.85 -2.94 22.29
CA PHE A 251 -13.83 -3.99 22.42
C PHE A 251 -14.42 -5.42 22.36
N LYS A 252 -15.63 -5.62 22.89
CA LYS A 252 -16.36 -6.90 22.80
C LYS A 252 -16.67 -7.30 21.35
N GLU A 253 -17.05 -6.33 20.51
CA GLU A 253 -17.34 -6.58 19.09
C GLU A 253 -16.05 -6.88 18.32
N TYR A 254 -14.94 -6.22 18.66
CA TYR A 254 -13.63 -6.54 18.11
C TYR A 254 -13.21 -7.99 18.40
N LEU A 255 -13.36 -8.45 19.65
CA LEU A 255 -13.00 -9.83 20.02
C LEU A 255 -13.86 -10.88 19.30
N ASN A 256 -15.13 -10.58 19.07
CA ASN A 256 -16.05 -11.45 18.34
C ASN A 256 -15.88 -11.37 16.82
N ASP A 257 -15.20 -10.35 16.29
CA ASP A 257 -14.98 -10.19 14.85
C ASP A 257 -13.86 -11.11 14.34
N TRP A 258 -14.25 -12.30 13.90
CA TRP A 258 -13.36 -13.28 13.28
C TRP A 258 -13.37 -13.26 11.74
N ASN A 259 -14.25 -12.47 11.13
CA ASN A 259 -14.38 -12.47 9.68
C ASN A 259 -13.16 -11.82 9.00
N GLY A 260 -12.30 -12.64 8.40
CA GLY A 260 -11.09 -12.18 7.71
C GLY A 260 -9.92 -11.85 8.65
N ARG A 261 -10.02 -12.14 9.95
CA ARG A 261 -8.98 -11.86 10.95
C ARG A 261 -7.63 -12.47 10.59
N GLY A 262 -7.61 -13.73 10.13
CA GLY A 262 -6.38 -14.40 9.72
C GLY A 262 -5.60 -13.66 8.62
N TRP A 263 -6.28 -13.00 7.69
CA TRP A 263 -5.65 -12.21 6.65
C TRP A 263 -5.05 -10.90 7.20
N ALA A 264 -5.71 -10.28 8.18
CA ALA A 264 -5.19 -9.08 8.85
C ALA A 264 -3.94 -9.40 9.68
N LEU A 265 -3.96 -10.52 10.42
CA LEU A 265 -2.81 -11.02 11.16
C LEU A 265 -1.64 -11.37 10.23
N LEU A 266 -1.92 -12.06 9.10
CA LEU A 266 -0.90 -12.36 8.10
C LEU A 266 -0.30 -11.07 7.50
N ALA A 267 -1.11 -10.04 7.26
CA ALA A 267 -0.62 -8.76 6.78
C ALA A 267 0.37 -8.12 7.76
N GLY A 268 0.11 -8.18 9.06
CA GLY A 268 1.03 -7.65 10.06
C GLY A 268 2.32 -8.44 10.15
N VAL A 269 2.26 -9.78 10.11
CA VAL A 269 3.46 -10.63 10.04
C VAL A 269 4.29 -10.28 8.80
N LEU A 270 3.67 -10.22 7.61
CA LEU A 270 4.37 -9.86 6.38
C LEU A 270 5.02 -8.47 6.47
N CYS A 271 4.30 -7.47 6.97
CA CYS A 271 4.86 -6.14 7.11
C CYS A 271 6.02 -6.09 8.11
N GLY A 272 5.89 -6.74 9.27
CA GLY A 272 6.92 -6.74 10.30
C GLY A 272 8.21 -7.40 9.84
N PHE A 273 8.11 -8.59 9.23
CA PHE A 273 9.27 -9.25 8.61
C PHE A 273 9.80 -8.46 7.42
N GLY A 274 8.92 -7.87 6.62
CA GLY A 274 9.28 -7.03 5.49
C GLY A 274 10.14 -5.82 5.90
N ASN A 275 9.70 -5.06 6.91
CA ASN A 275 10.42 -3.92 7.47
C ASN A 275 11.72 -4.35 8.15
N GLY A 276 11.70 -5.43 8.94
CA GLY A 276 12.92 -5.94 9.59
C GLY A 276 13.99 -6.32 8.57
N LEU A 277 13.60 -7.07 7.53
CA LEU A 277 14.48 -7.44 6.42
C LEU A 277 14.97 -6.22 5.63
N GLU A 278 14.13 -5.20 5.42
CA GLU A 278 14.51 -3.94 4.78
C GLU A 278 15.58 -3.21 5.57
N PHE A 279 15.36 -2.99 6.88
CA PHE A 279 16.30 -2.25 7.72
C PHE A 279 17.65 -2.96 7.84
N MET A 280 17.65 -4.29 8.04
CA MET A 280 18.88 -5.06 8.10
C MET A 280 19.65 -5.04 6.76
N GLY A 281 18.96 -5.23 5.64
CA GLY A 281 19.64 -5.17 4.35
C GLY A 281 20.05 -3.75 3.92
N GLY A 282 19.34 -2.72 4.38
CA GLY A 282 19.74 -1.33 4.22
C GLY A 282 21.04 -1.02 4.97
N GLN A 283 21.20 -1.55 6.19
CA GLN A 283 22.46 -1.44 6.95
C GLN A 283 23.61 -2.21 6.28
N ALA A 284 23.36 -3.45 5.85
CA ALA A 284 24.40 -4.32 5.31
C ALA A 284 24.84 -3.94 3.88
N ALA A 285 23.89 -3.65 2.99
CA ALA A 285 24.14 -3.39 1.57
C ALA A 285 23.92 -1.91 1.18
N GLY A 286 23.71 -1.04 2.18
CA GLY A 286 23.66 0.40 2.03
C GLY A 286 22.44 0.91 1.24
N TYR A 287 22.57 2.14 0.76
CA TYR A 287 21.52 2.86 0.07
C TYR A 287 20.98 2.15 -1.19
N ALA A 288 21.80 1.35 -1.87
CA ALA A 288 21.38 0.58 -3.05
C ALA A 288 20.34 -0.48 -2.73
N ALA A 289 20.52 -1.16 -1.59
CA ALA A 289 19.58 -2.15 -1.10
C ALA A 289 18.26 -1.50 -0.68
N SER A 290 18.32 -0.38 0.05
CA SER A 290 17.11 0.40 0.39
C SER A 290 16.39 0.93 -0.86
N ALA A 291 17.12 1.43 -1.87
CA ALA A 291 16.53 1.87 -3.14
C ALA A 291 15.81 0.74 -3.89
N SER A 292 16.32 -0.50 -3.82
CA SER A 292 15.66 -1.65 -4.45
C SER A 292 14.29 -1.95 -3.84
N VAL A 293 14.08 -1.67 -2.55
CA VAL A 293 12.79 -1.84 -1.89
C VAL A 293 11.78 -0.82 -2.40
N GLN A 294 12.18 0.27 -3.05
CA GLN A 294 11.22 1.20 -3.65
C GLN A 294 10.47 0.62 -4.85
N ALA A 295 10.84 -0.57 -5.36
CA ALA A 295 10.04 -1.31 -6.35
C ALA A 295 8.73 -1.90 -5.78
N LEU A 296 8.40 -1.66 -4.51
CA LEU A 296 7.16 -2.11 -3.86
C LEU A 296 5.85 -1.88 -4.65
N PRO A 297 5.65 -0.71 -5.29
CA PRO A 297 4.44 -0.48 -6.06
C PRO A 297 4.25 -1.44 -7.23
N LEU A 298 5.32 -2.06 -7.77
CA LEU A 298 5.21 -3.07 -8.82
C LEU A 298 4.49 -4.33 -8.30
N VAL A 299 4.88 -4.81 -7.12
CA VAL A 299 4.26 -5.97 -6.47
C VAL A 299 2.84 -5.65 -6.01
N SER A 300 2.62 -4.49 -5.38
CA SER A 300 1.28 -4.09 -4.96
C SER A 300 0.34 -3.87 -6.15
N THR A 301 0.83 -3.31 -7.25
CA THR A 301 0.03 -3.14 -8.48
C THR A 301 -0.27 -4.48 -9.14
N PHE A 302 0.68 -5.41 -9.16
CA PHE A 302 0.43 -6.77 -9.62
C PHE A 302 -0.75 -7.41 -8.87
N TRP A 303 -0.72 -7.36 -7.53
CA TRP A 303 -1.83 -7.86 -6.71
C TRP A 303 -3.14 -7.08 -6.94
N GLY A 304 -3.06 -5.75 -7.12
CA GLY A 304 -4.20 -4.89 -7.44
C GLY A 304 -4.86 -5.24 -8.78
N ILE A 305 -4.07 -5.63 -9.78
CA ILE A 305 -4.61 -6.08 -11.07
C ILE A 305 -5.20 -7.49 -10.95
N VAL A 306 -4.45 -8.42 -10.35
CA VAL A 306 -4.80 -9.86 -10.34
C VAL A 306 -5.94 -10.19 -9.36
N LEU A 307 -5.84 -9.74 -8.11
CA LEU A 307 -6.84 -10.11 -7.07
C LEU A 307 -8.11 -9.28 -7.16
N PHE A 308 -7.96 -8.02 -7.59
CA PHE A 308 -9.01 -7.02 -7.48
C PHE A 308 -9.59 -6.57 -8.81
N GLY A 309 -8.93 -6.91 -9.93
CA GLY A 309 -9.38 -6.52 -11.26
C GLY A 309 -9.58 -5.02 -11.39
N GLU A 310 -8.73 -4.19 -10.76
CA GLU A 310 -8.91 -2.73 -10.64
C GLU A 310 -9.10 -2.02 -11.99
N TYR A 311 -8.59 -2.62 -13.06
CA TYR A 311 -8.65 -2.09 -14.43
C TYR A 311 -9.38 -3.02 -15.40
N HIS A 312 -10.05 -4.07 -14.91
CA HIS A 312 -10.70 -5.03 -15.81
C HIS A 312 -11.81 -4.33 -16.61
N ARG A 313 -11.83 -4.58 -17.94
CA ARG A 313 -12.73 -3.92 -18.91
C ARG A 313 -12.61 -2.39 -18.93
N SER A 314 -11.47 -1.84 -18.55
CA SER A 314 -11.19 -0.41 -18.73
C SER A 314 -10.74 -0.13 -20.17
N SER A 315 -10.74 1.15 -20.56
CA SER A 315 -10.42 1.55 -21.93
C SER A 315 -8.96 1.28 -22.28
N ARG A 316 -8.66 1.14 -23.59
CA ARG A 316 -7.27 0.98 -24.07
C ARG A 316 -6.36 2.12 -23.59
N LYS A 317 -6.90 3.34 -23.47
CA LYS A 317 -6.20 4.52 -22.93
C LYS A 317 -5.76 4.30 -21.48
N THR A 318 -6.66 3.81 -20.61
CA THR A 318 -6.34 3.51 -19.21
C THR A 318 -5.24 2.46 -19.09
N TYR A 319 -5.29 1.40 -19.91
CA TYR A 319 -4.24 0.38 -19.93
C TYR A 319 -2.88 0.92 -20.42
N MET A 320 -2.86 1.73 -21.48
CA MET A 320 -1.62 2.38 -21.94
C MET A 320 -1.00 3.27 -20.88
N LEU A 321 -1.82 4.06 -20.18
CA LEU A 321 -1.35 4.92 -19.09
C LEU A 321 -0.78 4.09 -17.93
N LEU A 322 -1.47 3.01 -17.54
CA LEU A 322 -1.01 2.11 -16.47
C LEU A 322 0.34 1.48 -16.79
N VAL A 323 0.50 0.94 -18.01
CA VAL A 323 1.77 0.38 -18.48
C VAL A 323 2.85 1.46 -18.49
N SER A 324 2.55 2.66 -18.98
CA SER A 324 3.50 3.78 -19.00
C SER A 324 3.96 4.17 -17.60
N THR A 325 3.04 4.20 -16.62
CA THR A 325 3.37 4.43 -15.21
C THR A 325 4.32 3.36 -14.69
N LEU A 326 4.04 2.07 -14.92
CA LEU A 326 4.88 0.96 -14.45
C LEU A 326 6.28 0.95 -15.08
N VAL A 327 6.37 1.26 -16.39
CA VAL A 327 7.64 1.37 -17.10
C VAL A 327 8.46 2.53 -16.53
N MET A 328 7.87 3.73 -16.39
CA MET A 328 8.55 4.89 -15.80
C MET A 328 9.02 4.60 -14.38
N PHE A 329 8.19 3.93 -13.58
CA PHE A 329 8.54 3.55 -12.22
C PHE A 329 9.72 2.55 -12.17
N THR A 330 9.74 1.58 -13.09
CA THR A 330 10.84 0.60 -13.19
C THR A 330 12.15 1.27 -13.60
N VAL A 331 12.10 2.20 -14.57
CA VAL A 331 13.26 3.02 -14.96
C VAL A 331 13.76 3.85 -13.79
N ALA A 332 12.84 4.46 -13.02
CA ALA A 332 13.18 5.27 -11.87
C ALA A 332 13.90 4.46 -10.77
N VAL A 333 13.38 3.28 -10.42
CA VAL A 333 14.04 2.36 -9.47
C VAL A 333 15.42 1.93 -9.99
N GLY A 334 15.52 1.59 -11.29
CA GLY A 334 16.78 1.24 -11.93
C GLY A 334 17.83 2.36 -11.81
N ALA A 335 17.43 3.61 -12.01
CA ALA A 335 18.30 4.77 -11.85
C ALA A 335 18.81 4.95 -10.41
N LEU A 336 17.93 4.77 -9.40
CA LEU A 336 18.36 4.83 -8.00
C LEU A 336 19.37 3.72 -7.64
N MET A 337 19.10 2.50 -8.11
CA MET A 337 20.02 1.37 -7.92
C MET A 337 21.36 1.60 -8.63
N ALA A 338 21.34 2.18 -9.84
CA ALA A 338 22.57 2.50 -10.58
C ALA A 338 23.39 3.62 -9.91
N SER A 339 22.73 4.68 -9.42
CA SER A 339 23.39 5.78 -8.70
C SER A 339 24.13 5.29 -7.45
N SER A 340 23.52 4.33 -6.75
CA SER A 340 24.04 3.77 -5.51
C SER A 340 25.09 2.66 -5.71
N GLY A 341 25.05 1.92 -6.83
CA GLY A 341 26.06 0.91 -7.18
C GLY A 341 27.49 1.47 -7.32
N HIS A 342 27.64 2.76 -7.66
CA HIS A 342 28.93 3.43 -7.73
C HIS A 342 29.63 3.59 -6.37
N ARG A 343 28.87 3.56 -5.25
CA ARG A 343 29.37 3.65 -3.87
C ARG A 343 30.26 2.46 -3.49
N HIS A 344 29.89 1.24 -3.91
CA HIS A 344 30.68 0.02 -3.65
C HIS A 344 32.07 0.08 -4.28
N ARG A 345 32.18 0.60 -5.51
CA ARG A 345 33.48 0.74 -6.19
C ARG A 345 34.41 1.73 -5.49
N HIS A 346 33.87 2.84 -4.97
CA HIS A 346 34.67 3.81 -4.19
C HIS A 346 35.10 3.25 -2.83
N ARG A 347 34.21 2.54 -2.11
CA ARG A 347 34.51 1.96 -0.79
C ARG A 347 35.57 0.86 -0.87
N HIS A 348 35.46 -0.04 -1.85
CA HIS A 348 36.48 -1.07 -2.11
C HIS A 348 37.83 -0.46 -2.54
N ARG A 349 37.82 0.58 -3.37
CA ARG A 349 39.05 1.24 -3.82
C ARG A 349 39.78 1.99 -2.70
N ASN A 350 39.04 2.56 -1.74
CA ASN A 350 39.63 3.17 -0.55
C ASN A 350 40.11 2.13 0.46
N GLN A 351 39.34 1.07 0.73
CA GLN A 351 39.78 -0.04 1.59
C GLN A 351 41.03 -0.75 1.03
N ALA A 352 41.10 -0.96 -0.28
CA ALA A 352 42.28 -1.52 -0.94
C ALA A 352 43.51 -0.61 -0.84
N ARG A 353 43.32 0.72 -0.84
CA ARG A 353 44.42 1.69 -0.65
C ARG A 353 44.91 1.77 0.80
N THR A 354 44.02 1.63 1.78
CA THR A 354 44.39 1.60 3.21
C THR A 354 44.98 0.27 3.65
N ALA A 355 44.72 -0.84 2.92
CA ALA A 355 45.32 -2.14 3.19
C ALA A 355 46.72 -2.31 2.57
N THR A 356 47.17 -1.35 1.75
CA THR A 356 48.50 -1.32 1.14
C THR A 356 49.49 -0.39 1.86
N PHE A 357 49.16 0.09 3.06
CA PHE A 357 50.05 0.85 3.93
C PHE A 357 50.29 0.14 5.26
#